data_AF-A0A353BY42-F1
#
_entry.id   AF-A0A353BY42-F1
#
_cell.length_a   1.000
_cell.length_b   1.000
_cell.length_c   1.000
_cell.angle_alpha   90.00
_cell.angle_beta   90.00
_cell.angle_gamma   90.00
#
_symmetry.space_group_name_H-M   'P 1'
#
loop_
_entity.id
_entity.type
_entity.pdbx_description
1 polymer ?
#
loop_
_entity_poly.entity_id
_entity_poly.type
_entity_poly.pdbx_seq_one_letter_code
_entity_poly.pdbx_strand_id
1 'polypeptide(L)' 'MQGIEKKGLLIAIAIAIVLLINGCGYKKQDGQIQATGTVEMTETTISSKANGRIVQIPVSEGEQIKQGELLAEL' A
#
# COMPACT_ATOMS: atom_id res chain seq x y z
N MET A 1 -2.59 -62.28 -26.45
CA MET A 1 -1.78 -61.03 -26.38
C MET A 1 -2.70 -59.82 -26.14
N GLN A 2 -3.42 -59.74 -25.01
CA GLN A 2 -4.32 -58.61 -24.68
C GLN A 2 -3.89 -57.84 -23.41
N GLY A 3 -2.86 -58.32 -22.71
CA GLY A 3 -2.40 -57.74 -21.44
C GLY A 3 -1.33 -56.65 -21.58
N ILE A 4 -0.63 -56.57 -22.71
CA ILE A 4 0.48 -55.62 -22.92
C ILE A 4 -0.07 -54.24 -23.33
N GLU A 5 -1.13 -54.20 -24.14
CA GLU A 5 -1.75 -52.93 -24.59
C GLU A 5 -2.42 -52.18 -23.44
N LYS A 6 -3.07 -52.92 -22.51
CA LYS A 6 -3.67 -52.35 -21.29
C LYS A 6 -2.61 -51.79 -20.34
N LYS A 7 -1.45 -52.44 -20.21
CA LYS A 7 -0.34 -51.97 -19.38
C LYS A 7 0.31 -50.71 -19.97
N GLY A 8 0.50 -50.66 -21.28
CA GLY A 8 1.00 -49.46 -21.97
C GLY A 8 0.05 -48.26 -21.83
N LEU A 9 -1.26 -48.50 -21.96
CA LEU A 9 -2.28 -47.47 -21.74
C LEU A 9 -2.29 -46.94 -20.30
N LEU A 10 -2.17 -47.84 -19.31
CA LEU A 10 -2.09 -47.44 -17.89
C LEU A 10 -0.84 -46.59 -17.60
N ILE A 11 0.30 -46.91 -18.21
CA ILE A 11 1.53 -46.12 -18.08
C ILE A 11 1.37 -44.73 -18.71
N ALA A 12 0.77 -44.65 -19.91
CA ALA A 12 0.51 -43.37 -20.57
C ALA A 12 -0.42 -42.47 -19.76
N ILE A 13 -1.47 -43.05 -19.15
CA ILE A 13 -2.40 -42.32 -18.26
C ILE A 13 -1.66 -41.82 -17.01
N ALA A 14 -0.82 -42.65 -16.39
CA ALA A 14 -0.05 -42.25 -15.23
C ALA A 14 0.90 -41.08 -15.54
N ILE A 15 1.57 -41.11 -16.70
CA ILE A 15 2.45 -40.02 -17.15
C ILE A 15 1.66 -38.73 -17.41
N ALA A 16 0.49 -38.84 -18.05
CA ALA A 16 -0.38 -37.68 -18.29
C ALA A 16 -0.85 -37.02 -16.97
N ILE A 17 -1.19 -37.81 -15.96
CA ILE A 17 -1.59 -37.31 -14.64
C ILE A 17 -0.42 -36.58 -13.96
N VAL A 18 0.79 -37.13 -14.03
CA VAL A 18 2.00 -36.49 -13.47
C VAL A 18 2.31 -35.15 -14.15
N LEU A 19 2.09 -35.05 -15.47
CA LEU A 19 2.27 -33.79 -16.20
C LEU A 19 1.22 -32.75 -15.83
N LEU A 20 -0.03 -33.17 -15.61
CA LEU A 20 -1.13 -32.28 -15.22
C LEU A 20 -0.91 -31.67 -13.82
N ILE A 21 -0.37 -32.43 -12.85
CA ILE A 21 -0.10 -31.91 -11.50
C ILE A 21 1.10 -30.95 -11.46
N ASN A 22 2.10 -31.10 -12.34
CA ASN A 22 3.26 -30.22 -12.41
C ASN A 22 2.99 -28.94 -13.23
N GLY A 23 1.95 -28.93 -14.07
CA GLY A 23 1.58 -27.77 -14.90
C GLY A 23 0.84 -26.66 -14.14
N CYS A 24 0.18 -26.98 -13.03
CA CYS A 24 -0.55 -25.99 -12.21
C CYS A 24 0.35 -25.30 -11.17
N GLY A 25 1.43 -24.69 -11.63
CA GLY A 25 2.25 -23.77 -10.83
C GLY A 25 1.65 -22.37 -10.81
N TYR A 26 0.42 -22.18 -10.31
CA TYR A 26 -0.13 -20.85 -10.03
C TYR A 26 0.66 -20.23 -8.86
N LYS A 27 1.79 -19.61 -9.17
CA LYS A 27 2.43 -18.67 -8.25
C LYS A 27 1.47 -17.49 -8.14
N LYS A 28 0.83 -17.31 -6.97
CA LYS A 28 0.25 -16.03 -6.60
C LYS A 28 1.38 -15.01 -6.69
N GLN A 29 1.45 -14.27 -7.80
CA GLN A 29 1.96 -12.92 -7.73
C GLN A 29 0.94 -12.21 -6.86
N ASP A 30 1.23 -12.14 -5.56
CA ASP A 30 0.55 -11.19 -4.69
C ASP A 30 0.73 -9.84 -5.37
N GLY A 31 -0.33 -9.36 -6.01
CA GLY A 31 -0.36 -8.16 -6.85
C GLY A 31 -0.24 -6.88 -6.03
N GLN A 32 0.68 -6.87 -5.05
CA GLN A 32 1.01 -5.72 -4.26
C GLN A 32 1.88 -4.81 -5.11
N ILE A 33 1.25 -3.79 -5.68
CA ILE A 33 1.94 -2.67 -6.30
C ILE A 33 2.64 -1.92 -5.17
N GLN A 34 3.97 -2.07 -5.07
CA GLN A 34 4.78 -1.26 -4.18
C GLN A 34 5.07 0.06 -4.87
N ALA A 35 4.46 1.13 -4.37
CA ALA A 35 4.70 2.49 -4.82
C ALA A 35 5.13 3.34 -3.63
N THR A 36 6.11 4.21 -3.87
CA THR A 36 6.55 5.25 -2.94
C THR A 36 6.13 6.59 -3.51
N GLY A 37 5.68 7.49 -2.65
CA GLY A 37 5.37 8.86 -3.02
C GLY A 37 5.61 9.79 -1.84
N THR A 38 5.79 11.07 -2.14
CA THR A 38 5.88 12.12 -1.12
C THR A 38 4.53 12.82 -1.03
N VAL A 39 4.07 13.08 0.19
CA VAL A 39 2.89 13.92 0.42
C VAL A 39 3.35 15.36 0.52
N GLU A 40 2.92 16.17 -0.43
CA GLU A 40 3.21 17.60 -0.46
C GLU A 40 2.08 18.38 0.23
N MET A 41 2.45 19.43 0.98
CA MET A 41 1.50 20.31 1.66
C MET A 41 1.99 21.75 1.58
N THR A 42 1.06 22.71 1.57
CA THR A 42 1.39 24.12 1.70
C THR A 42 1.71 24.42 3.15
N GLU A 43 2.99 24.67 3.43
CA GLU A 43 3.44 25.15 4.73
C GLU A 43 3.66 26.66 4.70
N THR A 44 3.26 27.36 5.76
CA THR A 44 3.48 28.81 5.89
C THR A 44 3.86 29.14 7.32
N THR A 45 5.07 29.65 7.51
CA THR A 45 5.52 30.17 8.81
C THR A 45 5.00 31.60 8.99
N ILE A 46 4.31 31.85 10.11
CA ILE A 46 3.75 33.15 10.47
C ILE A 46 4.57 33.75 11.61
N SER A 47 4.87 35.05 11.50
CA SER A 47 5.57 35.82 12.53
C SER A 47 4.87 37.16 12.75
N SER A 48 5.02 37.72 13.96
CA SER A 48 4.55 39.09 14.21
C SER A 48 5.35 40.12 13.42
N LYS A 49 4.66 41.15 12.92
CA LYS A 49 5.29 42.34 12.33
C LYS A 49 5.74 43.36 13.38
N ALA A 50 5.11 43.36 14.55
CA ALA A 50 5.41 44.27 15.64
C ALA A 50 6.22 43.57 16.73
N ASN A 51 7.08 44.33 17.40
CA ASN A 51 7.75 43.88 18.62
C ASN A 51 6.75 43.89 19.79
N GLY A 52 6.85 42.91 20.68
CA GLY A 52 5.95 42.77 21.82
C GLY A 52 6.21 41.47 22.59
N ARG A 53 5.42 41.19 23.63
CA ARG A 53 5.52 39.98 24.43
C ARG A 53 4.20 39.25 24.35
N ILE A 54 4.20 38.04 23.78
CA ILE A 54 3.00 37.21 23.68
C ILE A 54 2.27 37.14 25.03
N VAL A 55 1.04 37.64 25.06
CA VAL A 55 0.15 37.63 26.24
C VAL A 55 -0.85 36.48 26.17
N GLN A 56 -1.20 36.02 24.98
CA GLN A 56 -2.16 34.93 24.78
C GLN A 56 -1.90 34.14 23.50
N ILE A 57 -2.16 32.83 23.56
CA ILE A 57 -2.25 31.91 22.42
C ILE A 57 -3.54 31.10 22.63
N PRO A 58 -4.67 31.47 22.00
CA PRO A 58 -5.98 30.87 22.26
C PRO A 58 -6.25 29.58 21.46
N VAL A 59 -5.25 29.06 20.74
CA VAL A 59 -5.36 27.86 19.88
C VAL A 59 -4.43 26.75 20.38
N SER A 60 -4.79 25.51 20.09
CA SER A 60 -4.00 24.32 20.41
C SER A 60 -3.29 23.75 19.19
N GLU A 61 -2.20 23.00 19.41
CA GLU A 61 -1.51 22.30 18.32
C GLU A 61 -2.43 21.25 17.66
N GLY A 62 -2.39 21.19 16.32
CA GLY A 62 -3.26 20.32 15.53
C GLY A 62 -4.70 20.80 15.39
N GLU A 63 -5.04 21.96 15.95
CA GLU A 63 -6.35 22.58 15.80
C GLU A 63 -6.58 23.10 14.38
N GLN A 64 -7.77 22.86 13.85
CA GLN A 64 -8.18 23.33 12.53
C GLN A 64 -8.71 24.77 12.65
N ILE A 65 -8.01 25.70 12.01
CA ILE A 65 -8.33 27.13 12.07
C ILE A 65 -8.88 27.66 10.73
N LYS A 66 -9.51 28.83 10.77
CA LYS A 66 -10.00 29.54 9.58
C LYS A 66 -9.18 30.79 9.31
N GLN A 67 -9.25 31.28 8.07
CA GLN A 67 -8.61 32.54 7.70
C GLN A 67 -9.17 33.69 8.55
N GLY A 68 -8.26 34.49 9.13
CA GLY A 68 -8.60 35.63 9.97
C GLY A 68 -8.82 35.28 11.44
N GLU A 69 -8.67 34.02 11.82
CA GLU A 69 -8.73 33.60 13.22
C GLU A 69 -7.50 34.07 14.02
N LEU A 70 -7.72 34.41 15.30
CA LEU A 70 -6.67 34.93 16.18
C LEU A 70 -5.78 33.77 16.65
N LEU A 71 -4.50 33.81 16.26
CA LEU A 71 -3.53 32.79 16.67
C LEU A 71 -2.71 33.19 17.90
N ALA A 72 -2.39 34.48 18.05
CA ALA A 72 -1.64 35.00 19.19
C ALA A 72 -1.88 36.50 19.38
N GLU A 73 -1.82 36.95 20.63
CA GLU A 73 -1.88 38.36 21.03
C GLU A 73 -0.55 38.76 21.68
N LEU A 74 -0.06 39.96 21.35
CA LEU A 74 1.24 40.52 21.78
C LEU A 74 1.14 41.57 22.88
#